data_AF-A0A087UWN6-F1
#
_entry.id   AF-A0A087UWN6-F1
#
_cell.length_a   1.000
_cell.length_b   1.000
_cell.length_c   1.000
_cell.angle_alpha   90.00
_cell.angle_beta   90.00
_cell.angle_gamma   90.00
#
_symmetry.space_group_name_H-M   'P 1'
#
loop_
_entity.id
_entity.type
_entity.pdbx_description
1 polymer ?
#
loop_
_entity_poly.entity_id
_entity_poly.type
_entity_poly.pdbx_seq_one_letter_code
_entity_poly.pdbx_strand_id
1 'polypeptide(L)'
;MNVRSPYEGRHLNDLYREPIRFDNATQLNFLKDMTLWLKNWKLSVHSNNGLSPQTFQSLITVNEAVVQLIPYLFQKYKMDYILLGKFQTDDLEARFGAYRQLSGSNYYISFVQVLENERKLRFKSCVIVSA
;
A
#
# COMPACT_ATOMS: atom_id res chain seq x y z
N MET A 1 1.63 -4.18 -6.29
CA MET A 1 1.14 -3.04 -5.48
C MET A 1 2.26 -2.18 -4.91
N ASN A 2 3.45 -2.70 -4.63
CA ASN A 2 4.52 -1.96 -3.94
C ASN A 2 5.33 -0.98 -4.84
N VAL A 3 4.65 -0.20 -5.69
CA VAL A 3 5.30 0.84 -6.52
C VAL A 3 5.10 2.19 -5.84
N ARG A 4 6.18 2.78 -5.32
CA ARG A 4 6.14 3.97 -4.45
C ARG A 4 6.64 5.24 -5.14
N SER A 5 7.35 5.11 -6.25
CA SER A 5 7.86 6.22 -7.07
C SER A 5 7.70 5.91 -8.55
N PRO A 6 7.46 6.92 -9.41
CA PRO A 6 7.28 6.72 -10.84
C PRO A 6 8.54 6.23 -11.55
N TYR A 7 9.69 6.27 -10.90
CA TYR A 7 10.98 5.88 -11.47
C TYR A 7 11.48 4.51 -11.00
N GLU A 8 10.75 3.82 -10.12
CA GLU A 8 11.22 2.54 -9.55
C GLU A 8 11.43 1.46 -10.60
N GLY A 9 10.53 1.33 -11.58
CA GLY A 9 10.68 0.39 -12.68
C GLY A 9 11.95 0.66 -13.50
N ARG A 10 12.23 1.92 -13.84
CA ARG A 10 13.48 2.31 -14.52
C ARG A 10 14.73 2.07 -13.67
N HIS A 11 14.71 2.45 -12.40
CA HIS A 11 15.88 2.30 -11.52
C HIS A 11 16.24 0.84 -11.26
N LEU A 12 15.23 -0.03 -11.17
CA LEU A 12 15.39 -1.45 -10.90
C LEU A 12 15.40 -2.30 -12.18
N ASN A 13 15.22 -1.68 -13.35
CA ASN A 13 15.07 -2.32 -14.64
C ASN A 13 13.99 -3.42 -14.64
N ASP A 14 12.82 -3.12 -14.06
CA ASP A 14 11.70 -4.04 -13.87
C ASP A 14 10.39 -3.44 -14.39
N LEU A 15 9.86 -3.99 -15.50
CA LEU A 15 8.60 -3.55 -16.10
C LEU A 15 7.40 -3.70 -15.17
N TYR A 16 7.41 -4.67 -14.26
CA TYR A 16 6.28 -4.89 -13.34
C TYR A 16 6.25 -3.88 -12.19
N ARG A 17 7.30 -3.08 -12.04
CA ARG A 17 7.41 -1.98 -11.07
C ARG A 17 7.20 -0.60 -11.68
N GLU A 18 6.76 -0.53 -12.94
CA GLU A 18 6.32 0.71 -13.54
C GLU A 18 5.00 1.18 -12.93
N PRO A 19 4.79 2.51 -12.81
CA PRO A 19 3.52 3.06 -12.37
C PRO A 19 2.41 2.73 -13.37
N ILE A 20 1.17 2.67 -12.89
CA ILE A 20 0.03 2.45 -13.78
C ILE A 20 -0.21 3.74 -14.54
N ARG A 21 -0.31 3.65 -15.87
CA ARG A 21 -0.62 4.77 -16.75
C ARG A 21 -1.89 4.46 -17.54
N PHE A 22 -2.53 5.50 -18.07
CA PHE A 22 -3.79 5.34 -18.80
C PHE A 22 -3.63 4.52 -20.10
N ASP A 23 -2.49 4.70 -20.78
CA ASP A 23 -2.11 4.02 -22.02
C ASP A 23 -1.63 2.58 -21.79
N ASN A 24 -1.16 2.25 -20.60
CA ASN A 24 -0.64 0.94 -20.24
C ASN A 24 -1.48 0.26 -19.15
N ALA A 25 -2.36 -0.63 -19.58
CA ALA A 25 -3.25 -1.39 -18.71
C ALA A 25 -2.67 -2.72 -18.18
N THR A 26 -1.38 -3.00 -18.39
CA THR A 26 -0.81 -4.33 -18.09
C THR A 26 -0.97 -4.72 -16.61
N GLN A 27 -0.60 -3.83 -15.70
CA GLN A 27 -0.73 -4.04 -14.26
C GLN A 27 -2.21 -4.12 -13.83
N LEU A 28 -3.09 -3.34 -14.47
CA LEU A 28 -4.53 -3.36 -14.18
C LEU A 28 -5.16 -4.68 -14.64
N ASN A 29 -4.77 -5.20 -15.80
CA ASN A 29 -5.23 -6.49 -16.30
C ASN A 29 -4.74 -7.62 -15.41
N PHE A 30 -3.47 -7.58 -14.98
CA PHE A 30 -2.96 -8.53 -13.98
C PHE A 30 -3.81 -8.54 -12.71
N LEU A 31 -4.22 -7.37 -12.18
CA LEU A 31 -5.08 -7.31 -10.99
C LEU A 31 -6.47 -7.91 -11.24
N LYS A 32 -7.05 -7.72 -12.43
CA LYS A 32 -8.32 -8.36 -12.80
C LYS A 32 -8.18 -9.89 -12.85
N ASP A 33 -7.12 -10.38 -13.50
CA ASP A 33 -6.84 -11.80 -13.62
C ASP A 33 -6.55 -12.43 -12.25
N MET A 34 -5.78 -11.74 -11.40
CA MET A 34 -5.52 -12.13 -10.02
C MET A 34 -6.82 -12.20 -9.21
N THR A 35 -7.72 -11.24 -9.39
CA THR A 35 -9.03 -11.23 -8.72
C THR A 35 -9.85 -12.46 -9.10
N LEU A 36 -9.91 -12.78 -10.39
CA LEU A 36 -10.61 -13.97 -10.89
C LEU A 36 -9.96 -15.25 -10.34
N TRP A 37 -8.63 -15.32 -10.38
CA TRP A 37 -7.87 -16.44 -9.84
C TRP A 37 -8.14 -16.64 -8.34
N LEU A 38 -8.15 -15.56 -7.54
CA LEU A 38 -8.44 -15.63 -6.10
C LEU A 38 -9.85 -16.15 -5.80
N LYS A 39 -10.85 -15.72 -6.59
CA LYS A 39 -12.23 -16.22 -6.46
C LYS A 39 -12.30 -17.71 -6.73
N ASN A 40 -11.65 -18.17 -7.79
CA ASN A 40 -11.59 -19.59 -8.14
C ASN A 40 -10.83 -20.39 -7.08
N TRP A 41 -9.71 -19.86 -6.58
CA TRP A 41 -8.89 -20.51 -5.56
C TRP A 41 -9.66 -20.67 -4.24
N LYS A 42 -10.42 -19.64 -3.83
CA LYS A 42 -11.30 -19.71 -2.65
C LYS A 42 -12.33 -20.84 -2.75
N LEU A 43 -12.83 -21.13 -3.95
CA LEU A 43 -13.80 -22.21 -4.19
C LEU A 43 -13.15 -23.59 -4.30
N SER A 44 -11.92 -23.68 -4.80
CA SER A 44 -11.23 -24.96 -5.03
C SER A 44 -10.54 -25.52 -3.79
N VAL A 45 -10.27 -24.70 -2.78
CA VAL A 45 -9.48 -25.10 -1.61
C VAL A 45 -10.36 -25.62 -0.49
N HIS A 46 -9.98 -26.77 0.06
CA HIS A 46 -10.55 -27.29 1.30
C HIS A 46 -10.09 -26.44 2.49
N SER A 47 -10.96 -26.23 3.48
CA SER A 47 -10.83 -25.22 4.54
C SER A 47 -9.49 -25.18 5.32
N ASN A 48 -8.70 -26.26 5.29
CA ASN A 48 -7.44 -26.36 6.04
C ASN A 48 -6.18 -26.11 5.19
N ASN A 49 -6.29 -25.98 3.86
CA ASN A 49 -5.14 -25.93 2.95
C ASN A 49 -4.99 -24.57 2.23
N GLY A 50 -5.61 -23.51 2.75
CA GLY A 50 -5.63 -22.20 2.12
C GLY A 50 -5.55 -21.04 3.11
N LEU A 51 -5.81 -19.84 2.60
CA LEU A 51 -6.00 -18.66 3.44
C LEU A 51 -7.25 -18.82 4.30
N SER A 52 -7.28 -18.14 5.44
CA SER A 52 -8.50 -18.06 6.25
C SER A 52 -9.65 -17.44 5.42
N PRO A 53 -10.92 -17.78 5.69
CA PRO A 53 -12.05 -17.17 4.99
C PRO A 53 -12.03 -15.64 5.02
N GLN A 54 -11.61 -15.06 6.15
CA GLN A 54 -11.46 -13.62 6.34
C GLN A 54 -10.36 -13.07 5.44
N THR A 55 -9.18 -13.69 5.43
CA THR A 55 -8.05 -13.25 4.60
C THR A 55 -8.39 -13.33 3.11
N PHE A 56 -9.05 -14.42 2.66
CA PHE A 56 -9.55 -14.51 1.29
C PHE A 56 -10.49 -13.37 0.94
N GLN A 57 -11.46 -13.11 1.81
CA GLN A 57 -12.45 -12.06 1.57
C GLN A 57 -11.78 -10.68 1.51
N SER A 58 -10.91 -10.36 2.47
CA SER A 58 -10.17 -9.10 2.49
C SER A 58 -9.32 -8.92 1.23
N LEU A 59 -8.61 -9.96 0.79
CA LEU A 59 -7.74 -9.87 -0.38
C LEU A 59 -8.53 -9.67 -1.68
N ILE A 60 -9.65 -10.37 -1.84
CA ILE A 60 -10.55 -10.18 -2.99
C ILE A 60 -11.13 -8.77 -2.97
N THR A 61 -11.67 -8.32 -1.83
CA THR A 61 -12.26 -6.98 -1.70
C THR A 61 -11.25 -5.88 -2.01
N VAL A 62 -10.01 -5.98 -1.53
CA VAL A 62 -8.96 -4.99 -1.81
C VAL A 62 -8.62 -4.97 -3.30
N ASN A 63 -8.45 -6.12 -3.93
CA ASN A 63 -8.17 -6.18 -5.37
C ASN A 63 -9.31 -5.60 -6.21
N GLU A 64 -10.55 -5.95 -5.90
CA GLU A 64 -11.73 -5.41 -6.59
C GLU A 64 -11.84 -3.89 -6.42
N ALA A 65 -11.60 -3.38 -5.21
CA ALA A 65 -11.60 -1.96 -4.94
C ALA A 65 -10.53 -1.22 -5.76
N VAL A 66 -9.30 -1.75 -5.82
CA VAL A 66 -8.22 -1.16 -6.61
C VAL A 66 -8.54 -1.18 -8.11
N VAL A 67 -9.06 -2.29 -8.63
CA VAL A 67 -9.47 -2.42 -10.05
C VAL A 67 -10.53 -1.40 -10.45
N GLN A 68 -11.47 -1.09 -9.55
CA GLN A 68 -12.51 -0.08 -9.80
C GLN A 68 -12.01 1.35 -9.58
N LEU A 69 -11.14 1.55 -8.59
CA LEU A 69 -10.63 2.86 -8.23
C LEU A 69 -9.69 3.45 -9.29
N ILE A 70 -8.82 2.63 -9.88
CA ILE A 70 -7.84 3.08 -10.88
C ILE A 70 -8.51 3.79 -12.08
N PRO A 71 -9.49 3.17 -12.80
CA PRO A 71 -10.18 3.85 -13.90
C PRO A 71 -10.89 5.13 -13.45
N TYR A 72 -11.52 5.10 -12.27
CA TYR A 72 -12.20 6.27 -11.73
C TYR A 72 -11.24 7.44 -11.48
N LEU A 73 -10.05 7.17 -10.92
CA LEU A 73 -9.03 8.20 -10.68
C LEU A 73 -8.54 8.83 -11.99
N PHE A 74 -8.30 8.01 -13.02
CA PHE A 74 -7.95 8.51 -14.35
C PHE A 74 -9.07 9.33 -14.98
N GLN A 75 -10.31 8.85 -14.92
CA GLN A 75 -11.44 9.51 -15.56
C GLN A 75 -11.81 10.84 -14.89
N LYS A 76 -11.90 10.84 -13.55
CA LYS A 76 -12.37 11.99 -12.76
C LYS A 76 -11.29 13.02 -12.47
N TYR A 77 -10.09 12.58 -12.10
CA TYR A 77 -9.02 13.48 -11.66
C TYR A 77 -7.91 13.68 -12.69
N LYS A 78 -8.00 13.02 -13.85
CA LYS A 78 -7.03 13.15 -14.96
C LYS A 78 -5.58 12.95 -14.51
N MET A 79 -5.35 12.00 -13.60
CA MET A 79 -4.01 11.69 -13.12
C MET A 79 -3.15 11.13 -14.26
N ASP A 80 -1.89 11.55 -14.36
CA ASP A 80 -0.98 11.03 -15.40
C ASP A 80 -0.58 9.57 -15.13
N TYR A 81 -0.47 9.23 -13.85
CA TYR A 81 -0.10 7.90 -13.38
C TYR A 81 -0.62 7.64 -11.97
N ILE A 82 -0.68 6.36 -11.59
CA ILE A 82 -1.12 5.91 -10.26
C ILE A 82 -0.05 5.01 -9.65
N LEU A 83 0.31 5.31 -8.40
CA LEU A 83 1.26 4.56 -7.59
C LEU A 83 0.50 3.72 -6.57
N LEU A 84 0.41 2.41 -6.81
CA LEU A 84 -0.32 1.51 -5.92
C LEU A 84 0.27 1.45 -4.50
N GLY A 85 1.56 1.77 -4.34
CA GLY A 85 2.21 1.78 -3.02
C GLY A 85 1.64 2.85 -2.09
N LYS A 86 0.96 3.86 -2.65
CA LYS A 86 0.30 4.93 -1.88
C LYS A 86 -1.05 4.51 -1.29
N PHE A 87 -1.58 3.35 -1.65
CA PHE A 87 -2.81 2.81 -1.04
C PHE A 87 -2.54 1.92 0.18
N GLN A 88 -1.27 1.63 0.48
CA GLN A 88 -0.87 0.76 1.57
C GLN A 88 -0.70 1.54 2.89
N THR A 89 -0.73 0.82 4.01
CA THR A 89 -0.57 1.38 5.36
C THR A 89 0.89 1.49 5.81
N ASP A 90 1.86 1.19 4.95
CA ASP A 90 3.29 1.14 5.29
C ASP A 90 3.80 2.46 5.90
N ASP A 91 3.33 3.61 5.42
CA ASP A 91 3.71 4.92 5.99
C ASP A 91 3.22 5.09 7.44
N LEU A 92 2.06 4.51 7.76
CA LEU A 92 1.53 4.48 9.13
C LEU A 92 2.36 3.53 10.01
N GLU A 93 2.73 2.36 9.50
CA GLU A 93 3.61 1.42 10.22
C GLU A 93 4.99 2.01 10.48
N ALA A 94 5.55 2.74 9.52
CA ALA A 94 6.80 3.47 9.69
C ALA A 94 6.69 4.53 10.80
N ARG A 95 5.56 5.24 10.88
CA ARG A 95 5.29 6.20 11.97
C ARG A 95 5.21 5.51 13.33
N PHE A 96 4.52 4.37 13.43
CA PHE A 96 4.51 3.56 14.66
C PHE A 96 5.89 2.98 15.01
N GLY A 97 6.70 2.65 14.02
CA GLY A 97 8.10 2.27 14.20
C GLY A 97 8.92 3.39 14.85
N ALA A 98 8.74 4.63 14.37
CA ALA A 98 9.41 5.80 14.92
C ALA A 98 9.02 6.06 16.38
N TYR A 99 7.74 5.91 16.75
CA TYR A 99 7.32 6.06 18.15
C TYR A 99 7.99 5.04 19.07
N ARG A 100 8.09 3.78 18.63
CA ARG A 100 8.74 2.71 19.39
C ARG A 100 10.24 3.01 19.57
N GLN A 101 10.93 3.40 18.49
CA GLN A 101 12.35 3.76 18.55
C GLN A 101 12.62 4.92 19.51
N LEU A 102 11.81 5.98 19.48
CA LEU A 102 11.95 7.12 20.38
C LEU A 102 11.67 6.79 21.85
N SER A 103 10.96 5.69 22.12
CA SER A 103 10.72 5.14 23.45
C SER A 103 11.71 4.02 23.82
N GLY A 104 12.94 4.06 23.30
CA GLY A 104 13.97 3.06 23.59
C GLY A 104 13.72 1.70 22.92
N SER A 105 13.08 1.72 21.74
CA SER A 105 12.65 0.51 21.01
C SER A 105 11.66 -0.38 21.79
N ASN A 106 10.94 0.20 22.75
CA ASN A 106 9.88 -0.50 23.47
C ASN A 106 8.70 -0.76 22.54
N TYR A 107 8.22 -2.01 22.47
CA TYR A 107 7.05 -2.38 21.69
C TYR A 107 5.74 -1.85 22.31
N TYR A 108 5.64 -1.89 23.64
CA TYR A 108 4.45 -1.49 24.38
C TYR A 108 4.62 -0.05 24.87
N ILE A 109 4.29 0.90 23.99
CA ILE A 109 4.33 2.33 24.29
C ILE A 109 3.00 2.81 24.88
N SER A 110 3.06 3.72 25.85
CA SER A 110 1.86 4.35 26.41
C SER A 110 1.30 5.42 25.47
N PHE A 111 0.02 5.74 25.61
CA PHE A 111 -0.61 6.83 24.86
C PHE A 111 0.11 8.17 25.07
N VAL A 112 0.55 8.46 26.29
CA VAL A 112 1.32 9.68 26.61
C VAL A 112 2.63 9.72 25.83
N GLN A 113 3.35 8.60 25.78
CA GLN A 113 4.60 8.49 25.01
C GLN A 113 4.37 8.71 23.51
N VAL A 114 3.25 8.20 22.96
CA VAL A 114 2.88 8.46 21.56
C VAL A 114 2.72 9.97 21.32
N LEU A 115 1.99 10.69 22.18
CA LEU A 115 1.79 12.13 22.03
C LEU A 115 3.09 12.93 22.16
N GLU A 116 3.93 12.60 23.14
CA GLU A 116 5.23 13.24 23.33
C GLU A 116 6.15 13.01 22.12
N ASN A 117 6.23 11.78 21.63
CA ASN A 117 7.04 11.44 20.48
C ASN A 117 6.51 12.07 19.19
N GLU A 118 5.19 12.18 19.03
CA GLU A 118 4.58 12.87 17.91
C GLU A 118 4.95 14.36 17.88
N ARG A 119 4.96 15.03 19.05
CA ARG A 119 5.44 16.42 19.16
C ARG A 119 6.90 16.55 18.74
N LYS A 120 7.77 15.62 19.18
CA LYS A 120 9.19 15.58 18.78
C LYS A 120 9.36 15.38 17.27
N LEU A 121 8.62 14.45 16.68
CA LEU A 121 8.69 14.17 15.24
C LEU A 121 8.21 15.37 14.40
N ARG A 122 7.12 16.03 14.81
CA ARG A 122 6.64 17.26 14.15
C ARG A 122 7.66 18.38 14.20
N PHE A 123 8.26 18.62 15.36
CA PHE A 123 9.30 19.62 15.51
C PHE A 123 10.49 19.32 14.59
N LYS A 124 10.96 18.06 14.59
CA LYS A 124 12.03 17.60 13.69
C LYS A 124 11.69 17.85 12.21
N SER A 125 10.46 17.56 11.78
CA SER A 125 10.06 17.82 10.40
C SER A 125 10.04 19.31 10.03
N CYS A 126 9.62 20.20 10.93
CA CYS A 126 9.61 21.64 10.66
C CYS A 126 11.02 22.22 10.52
N VAL A 127 11.95 21.80 11.38
CA VAL A 127 13.35 22.27 11.34
C VAL A 127 14.03 21.83 10.04
N ILE A 128 13.80 20.59 9.58
CA ILE A 128 14.39 20.08 8.33
C ILE A 128 13.86 20.84 7.09
N VAL A 129 12.62 21.32 7.11
CA VAL A 129 12.03 22.10 6.01
C VAL A 129 12.53 23.56 5.99
N SER A 130 13.12 24.03 7.09
CA SER A 130 13.58 25.41 7.25
C SER A 130 15.09 25.60 6.96
N ALA A 131 15.77 24.54 6.52
CA ALA A 131 17.19 24.50 6.16
C ALA A 131 17.36 24.13 4.69
#